data_AF-A0A2M7N501-F1
#
_entry.id   AF-A0A2M7N501-F1
#
_cell.length_a   1.000
_cell.length_b   1.000
_cell.length_c   1.000
_cell.angle_alpha   90.00
_cell.angle_beta   90.00
_cell.angle_gamma   90.00
#
_symmetry.space_group_name_H-M   'P 1'
#
loop_
_entity.id
_entity.type
_entity.pdbx_description
1 polymer ?
#
loop_
_entity_poly.entity_id
_entity_poly.type
_entity_poly.pdbx_seq_one_letter_code
_entity_poly.pdbx_strand_id
1 'polypeptide(L)'
;TKMAVIHHQFESIHPFYDGNGRTGRIINILYLVQHDLLGSPVLYLSRYINQNKADYYRLLQATRDTDNWEDWLLFMLEGVEQTACQTTALVRDIKLLMQQYKHRLRNELPKIYSQDLINNLFRHPYTKIEFLAAELQVVRQTAARYLDEVAALGLLSKHKVGKENYYLNDALSQLLQNISVPPKAQL
;
A
#
# COMPACT_ATOMS: atom_id res chain seq x y z
N THR A 1 12.77 -19.36 -3.48
CA THR A 1 14.19 -19.05 -3.75
C THR A 1 14.45 -18.55 -5.16
N LYS A 2 13.88 -19.13 -6.23
CA LYS A 2 14.07 -18.68 -7.63
C LYS A 2 13.94 -17.17 -7.85
N MET A 3 12.94 -16.53 -7.25
CA MET A 3 12.77 -15.06 -7.29
C MET A 3 14.04 -14.30 -6.87
N ALA A 4 14.64 -14.68 -5.74
CA ALA A 4 15.84 -14.03 -5.22
C ALA A 4 17.05 -14.24 -6.13
N VAL A 5 17.18 -15.42 -6.75
CA VAL A 5 18.23 -15.70 -7.74
C VAL A 5 18.03 -14.83 -8.98
N ILE A 6 16.81 -14.76 -9.51
CA ILE A 6 16.47 -13.92 -10.67
C ILE A 6 16.78 -12.45 -10.36
N HIS A 7 16.44 -11.97 -9.17
CA HIS A 7 16.74 -10.61 -8.74
C HIS A 7 18.24 -10.32 -8.76
N HIS A 8 19.03 -11.19 -8.14
CA HIS A 8 20.49 -11.07 -8.11
C HIS A 8 21.08 -11.04 -9.52
N GLN A 9 20.66 -11.96 -10.37
CA GLN A 9 21.14 -12.05 -11.76
C GLN A 9 20.77 -10.81 -12.56
N PHE A 10 19.55 -10.31 -12.44
CA PHE A 10 19.11 -9.09 -13.11
C PHE A 10 19.94 -7.87 -12.69
N GLU A 11 20.15 -7.68 -11.39
CA GLU A 11 20.97 -6.58 -10.86
C GLU A 11 22.45 -6.70 -11.24
N SER A 12 22.94 -7.92 -11.47
CA SER A 12 24.32 -8.23 -11.88
C SER A 12 24.57 -8.03 -13.37
N ILE A 13 23.60 -8.42 -14.22
CA ILE A 13 23.66 -8.16 -15.66
C ILE A 13 23.56 -6.66 -15.93
N HIS A 14 22.76 -5.94 -15.14
CA HIS A 14 22.55 -4.50 -15.25
C HIS A 14 22.21 -4.04 -16.69
N PRO A 15 21.12 -4.57 -17.29
CA PRO A 15 20.90 -4.50 -18.74
C PRO A 15 20.51 -3.10 -19.28
N PHE A 16 20.09 -2.18 -18.41
CA PHE A 16 19.64 -0.83 -18.81
C PHE A 16 20.64 0.25 -18.38
N TYR A 17 20.57 1.43 -19.03
CA TYR A 17 21.39 2.59 -18.66
C TYR A 17 20.98 3.23 -17.33
N ASP A 18 19.68 3.25 -17.04
CA ASP A 18 19.10 3.67 -15.75
C ASP A 18 17.88 2.80 -15.45
N GLY A 19 17.49 2.73 -14.18
CA GLY A 19 16.25 2.11 -13.74
C GLY A 19 16.38 0.64 -13.34
N ASN A 20 17.57 0.04 -13.44
CA ASN A 20 17.78 -1.38 -13.09
C ASN A 20 17.22 -1.72 -11.70
N GLY A 21 17.63 -1.01 -10.66
CA GLY A 21 17.15 -1.26 -9.30
C GLY A 21 15.62 -1.13 -9.11
N ARG A 22 14.93 -0.34 -9.94
CA ARG A 22 13.46 -0.22 -9.92
C ARG A 22 12.82 -1.39 -10.66
N THR A 23 13.34 -1.69 -11.85
CA THR A 23 12.87 -2.80 -12.69
C THR A 23 13.09 -4.15 -12.01
N GLY A 24 14.26 -4.39 -11.41
CA GLY A 24 14.56 -5.63 -10.70
C GLY A 24 13.61 -5.89 -9.53
N ARG A 25 13.23 -4.84 -8.79
CA ARG A 25 12.22 -4.94 -7.72
C ARG A 25 10.81 -5.21 -8.24
N ILE A 26 10.44 -4.63 -9.38
CA ILE A 26 9.15 -4.93 -10.02
C ILE A 26 9.11 -6.39 -10.47
N ILE A 27 10.20 -6.89 -11.09
CA ILE A 27 10.33 -8.28 -11.52
C ILE A 27 10.10 -9.25 -10.36
N ASN A 28 10.59 -8.95 -9.15
CA ASN A 28 10.37 -9.80 -7.98
C ASN A 28 8.87 -10.03 -7.71
N ILE A 29 8.09 -8.96 -7.71
CA ILE A 29 6.65 -9.04 -7.44
C ILE A 29 5.91 -9.72 -8.59
N LEU A 30 6.25 -9.37 -9.84
CA LEU A 30 5.64 -9.99 -11.02
C LEU A 30 5.93 -11.49 -11.09
N TYR A 31 7.13 -11.92 -10.72
CA TYR A 31 7.48 -13.34 -10.64
C TYR A 31 6.61 -14.09 -9.63
N LEU A 32 6.39 -13.52 -8.45
CA LEU A 32 5.53 -14.13 -7.44
C LEU A 32 4.06 -14.21 -7.91
N VAL A 33 3.57 -13.19 -8.61
CA VAL A 33 2.22 -13.20 -9.19
C VAL A 33 2.10 -14.23 -10.30
N GLN A 34 3.08 -14.31 -11.21
CA GLN A 34 3.10 -15.26 -12.32
C GLN A 34 3.10 -16.73 -11.84
N HIS A 35 3.64 -16.99 -10.66
CA HIS A 35 3.71 -18.33 -10.06
C HIS A 35 2.63 -18.59 -9.01
N ASP A 36 1.55 -17.80 -8.98
CA ASP A 36 0.40 -17.95 -8.07
C ASP A 36 0.77 -17.92 -6.57
N LEU A 37 1.93 -17.36 -6.23
CA LEU A 37 2.35 -17.13 -4.84
C LEU A 37 1.73 -15.83 -4.29
N LEU A 38 1.30 -14.93 -5.17
CA LEU A 38 0.53 -13.73 -4.86
C LEU A 38 -0.64 -13.59 -5.83
N GLY A 39 -1.86 -13.44 -5.33
CA GLY A 39 -3.03 -13.17 -6.18
C GLY A 39 -3.09 -11.73 -6.73
N SER A 40 -2.28 -10.82 -6.19
CA SER A 40 -2.19 -9.41 -6.60
C SER A 40 -0.84 -8.82 -6.15
N PRO A 41 -0.25 -7.83 -6.85
CA PRO A 41 1.07 -7.27 -6.53
C PRO A 41 1.05 -6.32 -5.32
N VAL A 42 0.60 -6.80 -4.15
CA VAL A 42 0.41 -5.99 -2.92
C VAL A 42 1.56 -6.12 -1.91
N LEU A 43 2.51 -7.02 -2.13
CA LEU A 43 3.64 -7.24 -1.24
C LEU A 43 4.65 -6.08 -1.34
N TYR A 44 4.94 -5.42 -0.22
CA TYR A 44 5.83 -4.25 -0.20
C TYR A 44 7.30 -4.60 0.07
N LEU A 45 7.86 -5.57 -0.67
CA LEU A 45 9.24 -6.08 -0.46
C LEU A 45 10.32 -4.99 -0.50
N SER A 46 10.15 -3.98 -1.37
CA SER A 46 11.07 -2.84 -1.49
C SER A 46 11.30 -2.10 -0.17
N ARG A 47 10.35 -2.15 0.77
CA ARG A 47 10.47 -1.56 2.10
C ARG A 47 11.62 -2.19 2.88
N TYR A 48 11.63 -3.51 3.00
CA TYR A 48 12.68 -4.24 3.71
C TYR A 48 14.04 -4.00 3.07
N ILE A 49 14.11 -4.04 1.74
CA ILE A 49 15.36 -3.76 0.99
C ILE A 49 15.87 -2.33 1.28
N ASN A 50 14.97 -1.34 1.31
CA ASN A 50 15.35 0.05 1.58
C ASN A 50 15.78 0.29 3.03
N GLN A 51 15.15 -0.38 3.99
CA GLN A 51 15.52 -0.31 5.41
C GLN A 51 16.87 -0.98 5.68
N ASN A 52 17.15 -2.08 4.99
CA ASN A 52 18.38 -2.85 5.10
C ASN A 52 19.31 -2.62 3.90
N LYS A 53 19.38 -1.38 3.41
CA LYS A 53 20.08 -1.03 2.16
C LYS A 53 21.56 -1.41 2.19
N ALA A 54 22.23 -1.23 3.32
CA ALA A 54 23.63 -1.58 3.48
C ALA A 54 23.86 -3.10 3.31
N ASP A 55 23.05 -3.91 4.00
CA ASP A 55 23.13 -5.37 3.91
C ASP A 55 22.74 -5.89 2.53
N TYR A 56 21.72 -5.29 1.91
CA TYR A 56 21.34 -5.62 0.54
C TYR A 56 22.52 -5.53 -0.43
N TYR A 57 23.25 -4.40 -0.44
CA TYR A 57 24.40 -4.24 -1.33
C TYR A 57 25.58 -5.12 -0.93
N ARG A 58 25.84 -5.27 0.37
CA ARG A 58 26.90 -6.14 0.89
C ARG A 58 26.68 -7.58 0.45
N LEU A 59 25.47 -8.11 0.62
CA LEU A 59 25.12 -9.49 0.27
C LEU A 59 25.07 -9.69 -1.25
N LEU A 60 24.55 -8.72 -1.99
CA LEU A 60 24.57 -8.74 -3.46
C LEU A 60 26.01 -8.86 -3.99
N GLN A 61 26.93 -8.06 -3.44
CA GLN A 61 28.34 -8.08 -3.82
C GLN A 61 29.05 -9.37 -3.35
N ALA A 62 28.85 -9.79 -2.10
CA ALA A 62 29.45 -11.01 -1.57
C ALA A 62 29.04 -12.25 -2.40
N THR A 63 27.79 -12.34 -2.81
CA THR A 63 27.31 -13.43 -3.67
C THR A 63 27.98 -13.42 -5.04
N ARG A 64 28.31 -12.24 -5.61
CA ARG A 64 29.05 -12.15 -6.87
C ARG A 64 30.49 -12.62 -6.74
N ASP A 65 31.14 -12.23 -5.65
CA ASP A 65 32.59 -12.45 -5.49
C ASP A 65 32.92 -13.85 -4.97
N THR A 66 32.03 -14.44 -4.18
CA THR A 66 32.29 -15.67 -3.42
C THR A 66 31.29 -16.80 -3.65
N ASP A 67 30.30 -16.60 -4.51
CA ASP A 67 29.21 -17.56 -4.77
C ASP A 67 28.42 -17.94 -3.50
N ASN A 68 28.47 -17.10 -2.45
CA ASN A 68 27.73 -17.30 -1.21
C ASN A 68 26.24 -16.98 -1.39
N TRP A 69 25.51 -17.92 -1.98
CA TRP A 69 24.07 -17.78 -2.22
C TRP A 69 23.22 -17.88 -0.96
N GLU A 70 23.69 -18.57 0.08
CA GLU A 70 22.89 -18.87 1.27
C GLU A 70 22.45 -17.58 1.98
N ASP A 71 23.39 -16.71 2.32
CA ASP A 71 23.09 -15.45 3.02
C ASP A 71 22.18 -14.54 2.20
N TRP A 72 22.37 -14.48 0.88
CA TRP A 72 21.50 -13.70 -0.01
C TRP A 72 20.08 -14.26 -0.05
N LEU A 73 19.93 -15.58 -0.15
CA LEU A 73 18.64 -16.24 -0.17
C LEU A 73 17.92 -16.03 1.16
N LEU A 74 18.60 -16.18 2.29
CA LEU A 74 18.05 -15.94 3.63
C LEU A 74 17.58 -14.49 3.79
N PHE A 75 18.39 -13.51 3.40
CA PHE A 75 18.02 -12.10 3.43
C PHE A 75 16.76 -11.81 2.61
N MET A 76 16.67 -12.34 1.39
CA MET A 76 15.50 -12.12 0.54
C MET A 76 14.25 -12.84 1.06
N LEU A 77 14.40 -14.03 1.65
CA LEU A 77 13.30 -14.79 2.24
C LEU A 77 12.77 -14.10 3.51
N GLU A 78 13.66 -13.61 4.37
CA GLU A 78 13.28 -12.81 5.53
C GLU A 78 12.53 -11.53 5.11
N GLY A 79 13.02 -10.86 4.06
CA GLY A 79 12.33 -9.70 3.51
C GLY A 79 10.92 -10.01 3.02
N VAL A 80 10.71 -11.17 2.38
CA VAL A 80 9.37 -11.64 1.97
C VAL A 80 8.50 -11.94 3.19
N GLU A 81 9.01 -12.67 4.18
CA GLU A 81 8.28 -13.01 5.40
C GLU A 81 7.81 -11.75 6.14
N GLN A 82 8.74 -10.87 6.49
CA GLN A 82 8.43 -9.67 7.27
C GLN A 82 7.43 -8.77 6.54
N THR A 83 7.62 -8.56 5.24
CA THR A 83 6.72 -7.70 4.47
C THR A 83 5.36 -8.35 4.20
N ALA A 84 5.28 -9.68 4.10
CA ALA A 84 4.00 -10.39 4.00
C ALA A 84 3.18 -10.28 5.30
N CYS A 85 3.83 -10.43 6.45
CA CYS A 85 3.21 -10.22 7.76
C CYS A 85 2.70 -8.78 7.91
N GLN A 86 3.53 -7.78 7.57
CA GLN A 86 3.16 -6.36 7.61
C GLN A 86 1.97 -6.05 6.69
N THR A 87 2.02 -6.49 5.43
CA THR A 87 0.92 -6.28 4.47
C THR A 87 -0.38 -6.95 4.96
N THR A 88 -0.29 -8.13 5.55
CA THR A 88 -1.48 -8.84 6.09
C THR A 88 -2.09 -8.12 7.28
N ALA A 89 -1.26 -7.62 8.20
CA ALA A 89 -1.71 -6.80 9.33
C ALA A 89 -2.42 -5.53 8.84
N LEU A 90 -1.81 -4.81 7.90
CA LEU A 90 -2.40 -3.62 7.30
C LEU A 90 -3.76 -3.90 6.65
N VAL A 91 -3.87 -4.95 5.83
CA VAL A 91 -5.13 -5.31 5.15
C VAL A 91 -6.22 -5.61 6.18
N ARG A 92 -5.86 -6.28 7.29
CA ARG A 92 -6.78 -6.51 8.41
C ARG A 92 -7.23 -5.19 9.04
N ASP A 93 -6.31 -4.28 9.31
CA ASP A 93 -6.60 -3.00 9.97
C ASP A 93 -7.47 -2.09 9.07
N ILE A 94 -7.18 -2.04 7.77
CA ILE A 94 -8.02 -1.36 6.78
C ILE A 94 -9.44 -1.95 6.78
N LYS A 95 -9.56 -3.29 6.82
CA LYS A 95 -10.87 -3.96 6.87
C LYS A 95 -11.64 -3.60 8.14
N LEU A 96 -10.98 -3.58 9.29
CA LEU A 96 -11.60 -3.20 10.57
C LEU A 96 -12.06 -1.74 10.53
N LEU A 97 -11.23 -0.83 10.03
CA LEU A 97 -11.57 0.59 9.88
C LEU A 97 -12.77 0.77 8.94
N MET A 98 -12.81 0.03 7.83
CA MET A 98 -13.93 0.06 6.89
C MET A 98 -15.23 -0.42 7.53
N GLN A 99 -15.20 -1.43 8.40
CA GLN A 99 -16.38 -1.85 9.15
C GLN A 99 -16.84 -0.80 10.17
N GLN A 100 -15.90 -0.12 10.85
CA GLN A 100 -16.23 0.97 11.77
C GLN A 100 -16.92 2.13 11.03
N TYR A 101 -16.37 2.55 9.89
CA TYR A 101 -16.98 3.59 9.04
C TYR A 101 -18.37 3.16 8.57
N LYS A 102 -18.51 1.91 8.12
CA LYS A 102 -19.80 1.34 7.69
C LYS A 102 -20.84 1.41 8.81
N HIS A 103 -20.48 1.04 10.04
CA HIS A 103 -21.39 1.06 11.18
C HIS A 103 -21.83 2.49 11.53
N ARG A 104 -20.86 3.42 11.65
CA ARG A 104 -21.13 4.82 11.95
C ARG A 104 -22.01 5.48 10.89
N LEU A 105 -21.67 5.31 9.61
CA LEU A 105 -22.46 5.89 8.52
C LEU A 105 -23.87 5.33 8.44
N ARG A 106 -24.04 4.02 8.67
CA ARG A 106 -25.37 3.41 8.67
C ARG A 106 -26.26 3.89 9.81
N ASN A 107 -25.69 4.16 10.99
CA ASN A 107 -26.45 4.56 12.17
C ASN A 107 -26.69 6.07 12.23
N GLU A 108 -25.65 6.86 11.94
CA GLU A 108 -25.65 8.31 12.15
C GLU A 108 -26.12 9.06 10.88
N LEU A 109 -25.87 8.50 9.68
CA LEU A 109 -26.23 9.10 8.39
C LEU A 109 -26.98 8.12 7.44
N PRO A 110 -28.09 7.49 7.88
CA PRO A 110 -28.77 6.43 7.14
C PRO A 110 -29.31 6.86 5.77
N LYS A 111 -29.58 8.17 5.57
CA LYS A 111 -30.13 8.71 4.32
C LYS A 111 -29.11 8.79 3.18
N ILE A 112 -27.81 8.88 3.49
CA ILE A 112 -26.74 8.97 2.49
C ILE A 112 -25.93 7.69 2.39
N TYR A 113 -26.04 6.81 3.40
CA TYR A 113 -25.31 5.55 3.45
C TYR A 113 -25.57 4.71 2.19
N SER A 114 -24.49 4.29 1.55
CA SER A 114 -24.48 3.25 0.53
C SER A 114 -23.17 2.47 0.60
N GLN A 115 -23.16 1.24 0.08
CA GLN A 115 -21.91 0.48 -0.01
C GLN A 115 -20.90 1.16 -0.94
N ASP A 116 -21.37 1.84 -1.99
CA ASP A 116 -20.52 2.57 -2.94
C ASP A 116 -19.87 3.80 -2.32
N LEU A 117 -20.57 4.51 -1.41
CA LEU A 117 -19.97 5.60 -0.63
C LEU A 117 -18.79 5.07 0.18
N ILE A 118 -18.98 3.99 0.95
CA ILE A 118 -17.91 3.37 1.74
C ILE A 118 -16.76 2.95 0.82
N ASN A 119 -17.06 2.29 -0.30
CA ASN A 119 -16.04 1.84 -1.24
C ASN A 119 -15.22 3.02 -1.79
N ASN A 120 -15.86 4.13 -2.16
CA ASN A 120 -15.16 5.35 -2.62
C ASN A 120 -14.20 5.89 -1.55
N LEU A 121 -14.66 6.00 -0.30
CA LEU A 121 -13.86 6.54 0.82
C LEU A 121 -12.63 5.68 1.18
N PHE A 122 -12.65 4.39 0.82
CA PHE A 122 -11.53 3.46 1.06
C PHE A 122 -10.69 3.19 -0.19
N ARG A 123 -11.24 3.41 -1.38
CA ARG A 123 -10.51 3.39 -2.65
C ARG A 123 -9.67 4.65 -2.83
N HIS A 124 -10.16 5.78 -2.34
CA HIS A 124 -9.54 7.09 -2.45
C HIS A 124 -9.29 7.68 -1.05
N PRO A 125 -8.09 7.47 -0.44
CA PRO A 125 -7.74 8.07 0.86
C PRO A 125 -7.86 9.58 0.87
N TYR A 126 -7.71 10.21 -0.30
CA TYR A 126 -8.11 11.58 -0.59
C TYR A 126 -9.09 11.54 -1.78
N THR A 127 -10.29 12.06 -1.59
CA THR A 127 -11.32 12.12 -2.63
C THR A 127 -11.72 13.57 -2.93
N LYS A 128 -12.48 13.73 -4.02
CA LYS A 128 -13.09 14.99 -4.44
C LYS A 128 -14.53 14.76 -4.82
N ILE A 129 -15.26 15.86 -4.94
CA ILE A 129 -16.68 15.84 -5.30
C ILE A 129 -16.90 15.11 -6.64
N GLU A 130 -16.01 15.33 -7.62
CA GLU A 130 -16.11 14.73 -8.96
C GLU A 130 -15.94 13.21 -8.93
N PHE A 131 -15.04 12.69 -8.09
CA PHE A 131 -14.84 11.24 -7.93
C PHE A 131 -16.07 10.58 -7.32
N LEU A 132 -16.61 11.17 -6.24
CA LEU A 132 -17.81 10.61 -5.61
C LEU A 132 -19.04 10.74 -6.51
N ALA A 133 -19.21 11.86 -7.20
CA ALA A 133 -20.30 12.07 -8.15
C ALA A 133 -20.31 11.03 -9.27
N ALA A 134 -19.13 10.73 -9.83
CA ALA A 134 -18.97 9.70 -10.84
C ALA A 134 -19.22 8.28 -10.29
N GLU A 135 -18.72 7.95 -9.09
CA GLU A 135 -18.89 6.60 -8.54
C GLU A 135 -20.34 6.32 -8.10
N LEU A 136 -21.04 7.31 -7.54
CA LEU A 136 -22.44 7.17 -7.11
C LEU A 136 -23.46 7.53 -8.19
N GLN A 137 -23.00 8.00 -9.36
CA GLN A 137 -23.87 8.48 -10.46
C GLN A 137 -24.86 9.56 -10.00
N VAL A 138 -24.39 10.51 -9.19
CA VAL A 138 -25.19 11.63 -8.67
C VAL A 138 -24.66 12.97 -9.17
N VAL A 139 -25.52 13.98 -9.16
CA VAL A 139 -25.10 15.35 -9.47
C VAL A 139 -24.09 15.87 -8.44
N ARG A 140 -23.19 16.74 -8.89
CA ARG A 140 -22.09 17.31 -8.09
C ARG A 140 -22.56 17.90 -6.75
N GLN A 141 -23.72 18.55 -6.72
CA GLN A 141 -24.29 19.13 -5.50
C GLN A 141 -24.62 18.07 -4.45
N THR A 142 -25.16 16.92 -4.87
CA THR A 142 -25.48 15.79 -3.98
C THR A 142 -24.20 15.17 -3.43
N ALA A 143 -23.20 14.93 -4.28
CA ALA A 143 -21.90 14.42 -3.84
C ALA A 143 -21.19 15.36 -2.86
N ALA A 144 -21.26 16.68 -3.11
CA ALA A 144 -20.71 17.69 -2.21
C ALA A 144 -21.37 17.62 -0.83
N ARG A 145 -22.72 17.57 -0.80
CA ARG A 145 -23.47 17.42 0.44
C ARG A 145 -23.08 16.13 1.19
N TYR A 146 -22.96 15.01 0.50
CA TYR A 146 -22.57 13.74 1.13
C TYR A 146 -21.19 13.85 1.78
N LEU A 147 -20.20 14.36 1.06
CA LEU A 147 -18.84 14.54 1.60
C LEU A 147 -18.81 15.51 2.79
N ASP A 148 -19.60 16.59 2.73
CA ASP A 148 -19.72 17.54 3.82
C ASP A 148 -20.40 16.93 5.07
N GLU A 149 -21.43 16.09 4.91
CA GLU A 149 -22.05 15.37 6.03
C GLU A 149 -21.10 14.34 6.66
N VAL A 150 -20.35 13.60 5.83
CA VAL A 150 -19.34 12.65 6.32
C VAL A 150 -18.20 13.38 7.04
N ALA A 151 -17.79 14.55 6.54
CA ALA A 151 -16.79 15.40 7.20
C ALA A 151 -17.32 15.97 8.53
N ALA A 152 -18.58 16.39 8.58
CA ALA A 152 -19.23 16.85 9.82
C ALA A 152 -19.32 15.73 10.87
N LEU A 153 -19.42 14.46 10.44
CA LEU A 153 -19.37 13.28 11.31
C LEU A 153 -17.96 12.98 11.87
N GLY A 154 -16.94 13.69 11.39
CA GLY A 154 -15.54 13.50 11.77
C GLY A 154 -14.87 12.28 11.12
N LEU A 155 -15.48 11.70 10.08
CA LEU A 155 -14.90 10.58 9.33
C LEU A 155 -13.98 11.03 8.19
N LEU A 156 -14.10 12.30 7.78
CA LEU A 156 -13.24 12.96 6.80
C LEU A 156 -12.84 14.35 7.30
N SER A 157 -11.72 14.87 6.81
CA SER A 157 -11.36 16.28 6.92
C SER A 157 -11.47 16.97 5.56
N LYS A 158 -12.06 18.17 5.55
CA LYS A 158 -12.21 18.99 4.34
C LYS A 158 -11.06 19.98 4.22
N HIS A 159 -10.36 19.95 3.09
CA HIS A 159 -9.22 20.82 2.79
C HIS A 159 -9.45 21.56 1.48
N LYS A 160 -9.24 22.88 1.49
CA LYS A 160 -9.35 23.71 0.28
C LYS A 160 -7.96 23.95 -0.29
N VAL A 161 -7.73 23.53 -1.54
CA VAL A 161 -6.46 23.75 -2.25
C VAL A 161 -6.76 24.45 -3.57
N GLY A 162 -6.37 25.72 -3.66
CA GLY A 162 -6.75 26.58 -4.76
C GLY A 162 -8.27 26.75 -4.85
N LYS A 163 -8.86 26.35 -5.99
CA LYS A 163 -10.30 26.41 -6.22
C LYS A 163 -11.04 25.11 -5.85
N GLU A 164 -10.30 24.06 -5.52
CA GLU A 164 -10.84 22.71 -5.33
C GLU A 164 -10.96 22.36 -3.84
N ASN A 165 -12.01 21.61 -3.51
CA ASN A 165 -12.20 21.01 -2.19
C ASN A 165 -11.79 19.53 -2.25
N TYR A 166 -10.94 19.13 -1.31
CA TYR A 166 -10.50 17.76 -1.09
C TYR A 166 -11.05 17.26 0.24
N TYR A 167 -11.38 15.98 0.30
CA TYR A 167 -11.85 15.31 1.50
C TYR A 167 -10.90 14.16 1.80
N LEU A 168 -10.26 14.22 2.96
CA LEU A 168 -9.23 13.28 3.37
C LEU A 168 -9.79 12.32 4.40
N ASN A 169 -9.59 11.03 4.16
CA ASN A 169 -9.78 9.99 5.16
C ASN A 169 -8.50 9.90 6.00
N ASP A 170 -8.43 10.70 7.06
CA ASP A 170 -7.23 10.82 7.90
C ASP A 170 -6.86 9.49 8.54
N ALA A 171 -7.84 8.74 9.05
CA ALA A 171 -7.60 7.45 9.69
C ALA A 171 -7.02 6.42 8.72
N LEU A 172 -7.56 6.33 7.49
CA LEU A 172 -6.99 5.47 6.46
C LEU A 172 -5.61 5.95 6.02
N SER A 173 -5.42 7.26 5.85
CA SER A 173 -4.13 7.84 5.47
C SER A 173 -3.06 7.55 6.51
N GLN A 174 -3.39 7.64 7.81
CA GLN A 174 -2.49 7.27 8.90
C GLN A 174 -2.15 5.78 8.88
N LEU A 175 -3.12 4.88 8.66
CA LEU A 175 -2.84 3.45 8.53
C LEU A 175 -1.86 3.18 7.38
N LEU A 176 -2.07 3.80 6.22
CA LEU A 176 -1.21 3.64 5.05
C LEU A 176 0.20 4.24 5.28
N GLN A 177 0.31 5.35 6.01
CA GLN A 177 1.60 5.96 6.34
C GLN A 177 2.36 5.18 7.41
N ASN A 178 1.66 4.63 8.41
CA ASN A 178 2.27 3.92 9.53
C ASN A 178 2.88 2.58 9.17
N ILE A 179 2.57 2.05 7.97
CA ILE A 179 3.38 0.98 7.35
C ILE A 179 4.85 1.36 7.40
N SER A 180 5.20 2.65 7.34
CA SER A 180 6.57 3.19 7.33
C SER A 180 7.40 2.88 8.59
N VAL A 181 6.76 2.63 9.75
CA VAL A 181 7.44 2.50 11.04
C VAL A 181 7.57 1.02 11.40
N PRO A 182 8.78 0.47 11.63
CA PRO A 182 8.91 -0.90 12.11
C PRO A 182 8.18 -1.01 13.46
N PRO A 183 7.48 -2.12 13.75
CA PRO A 183 6.96 -2.34 15.10
C PRO A 183 8.14 -2.22 16.07
N LYS A 184 8.02 -1.33 17.07
CA LYS A 184 8.96 -1.33 18.19
C LYS A 184 8.96 -2.75 18.75
N ALA A 185 10.10 -3.42 18.72
CA ALA A 185 10.29 -4.66 19.45
C ALA A 185 9.86 -4.40 20.89
N GLN A 186 8.75 -5.02 21.30
CA GLN A 186 8.42 -5.12 22.71
C GLN A 186 9.43 -6.12 23.29
N LEU A 187 10.46 -5.59 23.95
CA LEU A 187 11.28 -6.32 24.91
C LEU A 187 10.57 -6.29 26.26
#